data_AF-A0A7K5Q690-F1
#
_entry.id   AF-A0A7K5Q690-F1
#
_cell.length_a   1.000
_cell.length_b   1.000
_cell.length_c   1.000
_cell.angle_alpha   90.00
_cell.angle_beta   90.00
_cell.angle_gamma   90.00
#
_symmetry.space_group_name_H-M   'P 1'
#
loop_
_entity.id
_entity.type
_entity.pdbx_description
1 polymer ?
#
loop_
_entity_poly.entity_id
_entity_poly.type
_entity_poly.pdbx_seq_one_letter_code
_entity_poly.pdbx_strand_id
1 'polypeptide(L)'
;LYKYVNEELFSKPTYASFIKLLDNYQRATGREEEVTAEELQEQDRFLEEVMKTELMKKLFEFLQGKNRYSSQQEFVQDLKEMWFGLYSRGDGEQDSSGFEHVFSGEVKKGKVSGFHNWIRFYLLEKQGVVNYFSHNFNGPWDTYPDVLGLQFTWDGFYKEVGSAFIGCSPEFELGLYSLCFLARPGRACHLSLGGHRLSVQTYPWSKASSESGTRFIATAYVTSP
;
A
#
# COMPACT_ATOMS: atom_id res chain seq x y z
N LEU A 1 -4.93 5.36 18.84
CA LEU A 1 -4.82 3.92 18.59
C LEU A 1 -3.55 3.34 19.20
N TYR A 2 -2.39 3.90 18.88
CA TYR A 2 -1.10 3.35 19.32
C TYR A 2 -0.69 3.89 20.69
N LYS A 3 -0.51 3.00 21.67
CA LYS A 3 0.05 3.35 22.99
C LYS A 3 1.59 3.44 22.96
N TYR A 4 2.21 2.59 22.14
CA TYR A 4 3.67 2.52 21.98
C TYR A 4 4.01 1.86 20.63
N VAL A 5 5.02 2.38 19.97
CA VAL A 5 5.69 1.78 18.80
C VAL A 5 7.19 1.95 19.01
N ASN A 6 7.99 0.90 18.82
CA ASN A 6 9.44 1.04 18.86
C ASN A 6 9.93 1.72 17.58
N GLU A 7 10.19 3.03 17.63
CA GLU A 7 10.63 3.82 16.46
C GLU A 7 12.06 3.48 16.00
N GLU A 8 12.84 2.70 16.76
CA GLU A 8 14.11 2.14 16.24
C GLU A 8 13.86 1.30 14.99
N LEU A 9 12.66 0.71 14.84
CA LEU A 9 12.25 0.02 13.62
C LEU A 9 12.33 0.91 12.38
N PHE A 10 12.06 2.21 12.51
CA PHE A 10 12.05 3.14 11.38
C PHE A 10 13.43 3.44 10.83
N SER A 11 14.49 3.11 11.58
CA SER A 11 15.87 3.18 11.09
C SER A 11 16.23 2.01 10.16
N LYS A 12 15.43 0.93 10.15
CA LYS A 12 15.67 -0.20 9.24
C LYS A 12 15.48 0.22 7.79
N PRO A 13 16.28 -0.31 6.84
CA PRO A 13 16.31 0.22 5.48
C PRO A 13 14.96 0.28 4.76
N THR A 14 14.10 -0.76 4.90
CA THR A 14 12.79 -0.79 4.25
C THR A 14 11.79 0.17 4.87
N TYR A 15 11.85 0.38 6.18
CA TYR A 15 11.00 1.35 6.88
C TYR A 15 11.43 2.78 6.57
N ALA A 16 12.74 3.06 6.61
CA ALA A 16 13.28 4.39 6.34
C ALA A 16 12.94 4.86 4.91
N SER A 17 13.16 4.00 3.91
CA SER A 17 12.83 4.34 2.52
C SER A 17 11.33 4.45 2.27
N PHE A 18 10.51 3.60 2.92
CA PHE A 18 9.05 3.72 2.86
C PHE A 18 8.54 5.03 3.46
N ILE A 19 9.05 5.44 4.61
CA ILE A 19 8.65 6.69 5.26
C ILE A 19 9.03 7.89 4.39
N LYS A 20 10.22 7.88 3.75
CA LYS A 20 10.63 8.95 2.84
C LYS A 20 9.62 9.13 1.69
N LEU A 21 9.13 8.02 1.11
CA LEU A 21 8.08 8.06 0.10
C LEU A 21 6.78 8.71 0.62
N LEU A 22 6.37 8.44 1.87
CA LEU A 22 5.15 9.02 2.45
C LEU A 22 5.19 10.54 2.62
N ASP A 23 6.39 11.13 2.69
CA ASP A 23 6.58 12.57 2.89
C ASP A 23 6.40 13.38 1.60
N ASN A 24 6.47 12.73 0.43
CA ASN A 24 6.30 13.38 -0.87
C ASN A 24 4.84 13.71 -1.19
N TYR A 25 3.90 12.93 -0.65
CA TYR A 25 2.52 12.96 -1.10
C TYR A 25 1.64 13.93 -0.31
N GLN A 26 0.91 14.77 -1.03
CA GLN A 26 -0.11 15.65 -0.48
C GLN A 26 -1.48 14.99 -0.56
N ARG A 27 -2.30 15.18 0.48
CA ARG A 27 -3.63 14.55 0.59
C ARG A 27 -4.69 15.00 -0.42
N ALA A 28 -4.44 16.08 -1.18
CA ALA A 28 -5.43 16.68 -2.08
C ALA A 28 -5.22 16.19 -3.51
N THR A 29 -6.23 15.53 -4.08
CA THR A 29 -6.26 15.07 -5.49
C THR A 29 -6.57 16.21 -6.45
N GLY A 30 -6.28 16.05 -7.75
CA GLY A 30 -6.64 17.01 -8.80
C GLY A 30 -5.68 18.19 -8.92
N ARG A 31 -4.40 17.93 -8.67
CA ARG A 31 -3.29 18.77 -9.13
C ARG A 31 -2.30 17.84 -9.82
N GLU A 32 -1.81 18.26 -10.98
CA GLU A 32 -0.75 17.54 -11.68
C GLU A 32 0.45 17.35 -10.73
N GLU A 33 0.80 16.09 -10.47
CA GLU A 33 2.00 15.75 -9.68
C GLU A 33 3.22 15.83 -10.60
N GLU A 34 4.08 16.82 -10.40
CA GLU A 34 5.39 16.83 -11.05
C GLU A 34 6.32 15.88 -10.31
N VAL A 35 6.49 14.65 -10.83
CA VAL A 35 7.42 13.69 -10.24
C VAL A 35 8.85 14.17 -10.42
N THR A 36 9.49 14.52 -9.32
CA THR A 36 10.85 15.04 -9.30
C THR A 36 11.89 13.92 -9.47
N ALA A 37 13.10 14.30 -9.85
CA ALA A 37 14.22 13.35 -9.91
C ALA A 37 14.56 12.74 -8.54
N GLU A 38 14.30 13.47 -7.44
CA GLU A 38 14.46 12.93 -6.08
C GLU A 38 13.41 11.86 -5.79
N GLU A 39 12.13 12.11 -6.09
CA GLU A 39 11.06 11.15 -5.88
C GLU A 39 11.28 9.85 -6.67
N LEU A 40 11.78 9.94 -7.91
CA LEU A 40 12.16 8.75 -8.69
C LEU A 40 13.27 7.94 -8.01
N GLN A 41 14.28 8.62 -7.46
CA GLN A 41 15.36 7.95 -6.72
C GLN A 41 14.85 7.31 -5.43
N GLU A 42 13.87 7.92 -4.77
CA GLU A 42 13.25 7.33 -3.58
C GLU A 42 12.43 6.09 -3.87
N GLN A 43 11.69 6.08 -4.99
CA GLN A 43 10.97 4.91 -5.47
C GLN A 43 11.94 3.76 -5.76
N ASP A 44 13.01 4.05 -6.50
CA ASP A 44 14.06 3.07 -6.80
C ASP A 44 14.73 2.56 -5.53
N ARG A 45 15.07 3.46 -4.61
CA ARG A 45 15.68 3.11 -3.33
C ARG A 45 14.77 2.20 -2.50
N PHE A 46 13.48 2.50 -2.43
CA PHE A 46 12.53 1.66 -1.71
C PHE A 46 12.44 0.26 -2.33
N LEU A 47 12.30 0.17 -3.66
CA LEU A 47 12.26 -1.11 -4.36
C LEU A 47 13.57 -1.91 -4.20
N GLU A 48 14.72 -1.25 -4.22
CA GLU A 48 16.01 -1.89 -3.92
C GLU A 48 16.05 -2.47 -2.50
N GLU A 49 15.61 -1.72 -1.49
CA GLU A 49 15.64 -2.19 -0.10
C GLU A 49 14.66 -3.34 0.15
N VAL A 50 13.43 -3.27 -0.38
CA VAL A 50 12.47 -4.37 -0.20
C VAL A 50 12.93 -5.65 -0.90
N MET A 51 13.58 -5.55 -2.07
CA MET A 51 14.08 -6.72 -2.79
C MET A 51 15.28 -7.41 -2.11
N LYS A 52 15.97 -6.74 -1.17
CA LYS A 52 17.01 -7.38 -0.34
C LYS A 52 16.42 -8.33 0.71
N THR A 53 15.13 -8.21 1.02
CA THR A 53 14.47 -9.01 2.06
C THR A 53 14.23 -10.45 1.61
N GLU A 54 14.26 -11.39 2.56
CA GLU A 54 13.95 -12.79 2.28
C GLU A 54 12.50 -13.00 1.82
N LEU A 55 11.58 -12.13 2.26
CA LEU A 55 10.18 -12.18 1.84
C LEU A 55 10.06 -11.92 0.33
N MET A 56 10.66 -10.84 -0.17
CA MET A 56 10.56 -10.47 -1.58
C MET A 56 11.34 -11.43 -2.49
N LYS A 57 12.48 -11.97 -2.03
CA LYS A 57 13.20 -13.03 -2.75
C LYS A 57 12.32 -14.28 -2.92
N LYS A 58 11.67 -14.74 -1.84
CA LYS A 58 10.75 -15.89 -1.90
C LYS A 58 9.54 -15.62 -2.79
N LEU A 59 8.99 -14.41 -2.76
CA LEU A 59 7.92 -14.02 -3.66
C LEU A 59 8.36 -14.08 -5.12
N PHE A 60 9.54 -13.53 -5.43
CA PHE A 60 10.11 -13.60 -6.78
C PHE A 60 10.33 -15.05 -7.23
N GLU A 61 10.98 -15.89 -6.40
CA GLU A 61 11.19 -17.32 -6.69
C GLU A 61 9.88 -18.05 -6.95
N PHE A 62 8.85 -17.78 -6.14
CA PHE A 62 7.51 -18.34 -6.33
C PHE A 62 6.92 -17.92 -7.68
N LEU A 63 6.96 -16.62 -8.01
CA LEU A 63 6.40 -16.10 -9.26
C LEU A 63 7.18 -16.60 -10.48
N GLN A 64 8.50 -16.71 -10.38
CA GLN A 64 9.37 -17.31 -11.41
C GLN A 64 9.01 -18.79 -11.62
N GLY A 65 8.82 -19.56 -10.54
CA GLY A 65 8.36 -20.96 -10.62
C GLY A 65 6.94 -21.12 -11.19
N LYS A 66 6.16 -20.02 -11.25
CA LYS A 66 4.86 -19.94 -11.94
C LYS A 66 4.96 -19.39 -13.36
N ASN A 67 6.17 -19.23 -13.90
CA ASN A 67 6.45 -18.61 -15.20
C ASN A 67 5.82 -17.21 -15.36
N ARG A 68 5.75 -16.45 -14.25
CA ARG A 68 5.23 -15.07 -14.27
C ARG A 68 6.29 -14.04 -14.61
N TYR A 69 7.53 -14.32 -14.22
CA TYR A 69 8.68 -13.45 -14.47
C TYR A 69 9.88 -14.29 -14.89
N SER A 70 10.62 -13.80 -15.88
CA SER A 70 11.85 -14.42 -16.36
C SER A 70 13.07 -13.98 -15.53
N SER A 71 13.05 -12.77 -14.98
CA SER A 71 14.16 -12.18 -14.22
C SER A 71 13.68 -11.30 -13.08
N GLN A 72 14.56 -11.08 -12.10
CA GLN A 72 14.27 -10.16 -10.99
C GLN A 72 14.13 -8.72 -11.48
N GLN A 73 14.88 -8.34 -12.52
CA GLN A 73 14.81 -7.01 -13.12
C GLN A 73 13.43 -6.74 -13.73
N GLU A 74 12.86 -7.71 -14.46
CA GLU A 74 11.50 -7.64 -14.99
C GLU A 74 10.48 -7.47 -13.86
N PHE A 75 10.59 -8.27 -12.80
CA PHE A 75 9.69 -8.16 -11.65
C PHE A 75 9.78 -6.79 -10.95
N VAL A 76 10.98 -6.24 -10.78
CA VAL A 76 11.18 -4.91 -10.18
C VAL A 76 10.61 -3.81 -11.08
N GLN A 77 10.80 -3.91 -12.39
CA GLN A 77 10.22 -2.96 -13.35
C GLN A 77 8.69 -2.98 -13.26
N ASP A 78 8.09 -4.17 -13.21
CA ASP A 78 6.65 -4.34 -13.02
C ASP A 78 6.18 -3.80 -11.67
N LEU A 79 6.92 -4.04 -10.58
CA LEU A 79 6.60 -3.45 -9.27
C LEU A 79 6.61 -1.92 -9.35
N LYS A 80 7.62 -1.34 -10.00
CA LYS A 80 7.73 0.10 -10.18
C LYS A 80 6.52 0.65 -10.94
N GLU A 81 6.17 0.02 -12.05
CA GLU A 81 5.05 0.44 -12.86
C GLU A 81 3.70 0.24 -12.14
N MET A 82 3.47 -0.93 -11.52
CA MET A 82 2.23 -1.26 -10.81
C MET A 82 1.93 -0.29 -9.66
N TRP A 83 2.95 0.13 -8.91
CA TRP A 83 2.79 0.93 -7.69
C TRP A 83 3.00 2.42 -7.90
N PHE A 84 3.96 2.82 -8.73
CA PHE A 84 4.35 4.23 -8.90
C PHE A 84 3.98 4.81 -10.26
N GLY A 85 3.50 3.99 -11.20
CA GLY A 85 2.96 4.50 -12.46
C GLY A 85 1.79 5.44 -12.20
N LEU A 86 1.88 6.66 -12.72
CA LEU A 86 0.85 7.68 -12.56
C LEU A 86 -0.36 7.40 -13.48
N TYR A 87 -1.55 7.63 -12.95
CA TYR A 87 -2.80 7.56 -13.71
C TYR A 87 -3.83 8.57 -13.18
N SER A 88 -4.74 8.98 -14.06
CA SER A 88 -5.74 10.02 -13.74
C SER A 88 -6.97 9.49 -13.03
N ARG A 89 -7.17 9.84 -11.76
CA ARG A 89 -8.40 9.47 -11.01
C ARG A 89 -9.58 10.42 -11.22
N GLY A 90 -9.31 11.58 -11.83
CA GLY A 90 -10.28 12.60 -12.25
C GLY A 90 -10.44 12.70 -13.77
N ASP A 91 -10.88 13.87 -14.23
CA ASP A 91 -11.07 14.20 -15.66
C ASP A 91 -9.78 14.79 -16.27
N GLY A 92 -8.72 13.98 -16.36
CA GLY A 92 -7.62 14.23 -17.30
C GLY A 92 -6.22 14.48 -16.73
N GLU A 93 -6.04 14.63 -15.41
CA GLU A 93 -4.73 14.88 -14.79
C GLU A 93 -4.10 13.58 -14.28
N GLN A 94 -2.86 13.25 -14.68
CA GLN A 94 -2.12 12.10 -14.13
C GLN A 94 -1.66 12.41 -12.69
N ASP A 95 -2.58 12.33 -11.75
CA ASP A 95 -2.45 12.91 -10.41
C ASP A 95 -2.34 11.88 -9.29
N SER A 96 -2.26 10.59 -9.61
CA SER A 96 -2.23 9.56 -8.57
C SER A 96 -1.53 8.26 -8.96
N SER A 97 -1.01 7.56 -7.95
CA SER A 97 -0.39 6.24 -8.08
C SER A 97 -1.03 5.20 -7.15
N GLY A 98 -0.72 3.93 -7.38
CA GLY A 98 -1.16 2.85 -6.48
C GLY A 98 -0.57 2.98 -5.09
N PHE A 99 0.69 3.42 -5.00
CA PHE A 99 1.38 3.65 -3.74
C PHE A 99 0.71 4.76 -2.94
N GLU A 100 0.53 5.91 -3.57
CA GLU A 100 -0.10 7.07 -2.94
C GLU A 100 -1.49 6.70 -2.42
N HIS A 101 -2.35 6.12 -3.27
CA HIS A 101 -3.69 5.75 -2.85
C HIS A 101 -3.70 4.76 -1.67
N VAL A 102 -2.96 3.65 -1.79
CA VAL A 102 -3.03 2.57 -0.79
C VAL A 102 -2.34 2.96 0.52
N PHE A 103 -1.10 3.47 0.42
CA PHE A 103 -0.23 3.67 1.58
C PHE A 103 -0.32 5.09 2.14
N SER A 104 -0.35 6.14 1.31
CA SER A 104 -0.43 7.53 1.78
C SER A 104 -1.86 7.95 2.11
N GLY A 105 -2.81 7.59 1.24
CA GLY A 105 -4.20 8.02 1.28
C GLY A 105 -4.46 9.32 0.54
N GLU A 106 -5.71 9.50 0.11
CA GLU A 106 -6.17 10.69 -0.61
C GLU A 106 -7.52 11.18 -0.03
N VAL A 107 -7.86 12.45 -0.18
CA VAL A 107 -9.20 12.98 0.14
C VAL A 107 -9.98 13.20 -1.15
N LYS A 108 -11.05 12.42 -1.33
CA LYS A 108 -11.94 12.51 -2.49
C LYS A 108 -13.35 12.86 -2.07
N LYS A 109 -13.91 13.93 -2.64
CA LYS A 109 -15.28 14.41 -2.34
C LYS A 109 -15.56 14.56 -0.83
N GLY A 110 -14.58 15.10 -0.09
CA GLY A 110 -14.69 15.33 1.35
C GLY A 110 -14.64 14.06 2.21
N LYS A 111 -14.16 12.94 1.68
CA LYS A 111 -13.98 11.68 2.41
C LYS A 111 -12.57 11.13 2.19
N VAL A 112 -12.05 10.44 3.20
CA VAL A 112 -10.76 9.73 3.09
C VAL A 112 -10.94 8.49 2.22
N SER A 113 -10.15 8.41 1.15
CA SER A 113 -10.07 7.32 0.18
C SER A 113 -8.68 6.69 0.27
N GLY A 114 -8.59 5.37 0.16
CA GLY A 114 -7.32 4.67 0.42
C GLY A 114 -6.90 4.77 1.89
N PHE A 115 -5.63 5.06 2.18
CA PHE A 115 -5.11 5.18 3.56
C PHE A 115 -5.30 3.89 4.37
N HIS A 116 -4.59 2.83 3.99
CA HIS A 116 -4.70 1.50 4.60
C HIS A 116 -3.46 1.06 5.40
N ASN A 117 -2.48 1.95 5.57
CA ASN A 117 -1.18 1.60 6.17
C ASN A 117 -1.03 2.08 7.61
N TRP A 118 -0.56 1.17 8.48
CA TRP A 118 -0.41 1.44 9.91
C TRP A 118 0.72 2.40 10.25
N ILE A 119 1.82 2.41 9.47
CA ILE A 119 2.96 3.31 9.69
C ILE A 119 2.52 4.75 9.40
N ARG A 120 1.87 4.98 8.25
CA ARG A 120 1.29 6.29 7.91
C ARG A 120 0.28 6.75 8.97
N PHE A 121 -0.59 5.84 9.41
CA PHE A 121 -1.54 6.14 10.49
C PHE A 121 -0.83 6.56 11.77
N TYR A 122 0.15 5.79 12.21
CA TYR A 122 0.90 6.06 13.44
C TYR A 122 1.59 7.43 13.40
N LEU A 123 2.29 7.73 12.31
CA LEU A 123 3.01 9.00 12.15
C LEU A 123 2.05 10.21 12.19
N LEU A 124 0.91 10.11 11.51
CA LEU A 124 -0.08 11.20 11.49
C LEU A 124 -0.90 11.29 12.79
N GLU A 125 -1.16 10.17 13.47
CA GLU A 125 -1.81 10.16 14.79
C GLU A 125 -0.90 10.82 15.83
N LYS A 126 0.41 10.52 15.80
CA LYS A 126 1.41 11.14 16.67
C LYS A 126 1.49 12.66 16.48
N GLN A 127 1.23 13.15 15.27
CA GLN A 127 1.18 14.58 14.95
C GLN A 127 -0.17 15.24 15.29
N GLY A 128 -1.17 14.47 15.73
CA GLY A 128 -2.53 14.96 16.02
C GLY A 128 -3.37 15.25 14.78
N VAL A 129 -2.92 14.82 13.59
CA VAL A 129 -3.59 15.05 12.30
C VAL A 129 -4.58 13.93 11.99
N VAL A 130 -4.32 12.71 12.48
CA VAL A 130 -5.29 11.61 12.48
C VAL A 130 -5.88 11.45 13.87
N ASN A 131 -7.22 11.33 13.93
CA ASN A 131 -7.93 11.04 15.17
C ASN A 131 -8.68 9.71 15.04
N TYR A 132 -8.18 8.70 15.75
CA TYR A 132 -8.83 7.40 15.87
C TYR A 132 -10.11 7.50 16.70
N PHE A 133 -11.22 6.95 16.19
CA PHE A 133 -12.48 6.88 16.92
C PHE A 133 -12.75 5.48 17.46
N SER A 134 -12.78 4.47 16.58
CA SER A 134 -13.15 3.11 16.95
C SER A 134 -12.59 2.09 15.95
N HIS A 135 -12.75 0.81 16.27
CA HIS A 135 -12.65 -0.26 15.30
C HIS A 135 -13.87 -1.18 15.42
N ASN A 136 -14.36 -1.67 14.28
CA ASN A 136 -15.47 -2.63 14.22
C ASN A 136 -14.99 -4.08 14.04
N PHE A 137 -13.70 -4.26 13.74
CA PHE A 137 -13.06 -5.56 13.62
C PHE A 137 -11.66 -5.51 14.21
N ASN A 138 -11.29 -6.59 14.89
CA ASN A 138 -9.96 -6.87 15.39
C ASN A 138 -9.73 -8.37 15.16
N GLY A 139 -8.60 -8.75 14.56
CA GLY A 139 -8.30 -10.13 14.24
C GLY A 139 -8.45 -11.01 15.49
N PRO A 140 -9.07 -12.20 15.40
CA PRO A 140 -9.28 -13.06 16.56
C PRO A 140 -7.99 -13.74 17.07
N TRP A 141 -6.82 -13.19 16.76
CA TRP A 141 -5.50 -13.73 17.08
C TRP A 141 -4.65 -12.69 17.81
N ASP A 142 -3.67 -13.16 18.57
CA ASP A 142 -2.84 -12.35 19.46
C ASP A 142 -1.42 -12.06 18.91
N THR A 143 -1.19 -12.39 17.64
CA THR A 143 0.10 -12.22 16.96
C THR A 143 0.05 -11.19 15.82
N TYR A 144 1.18 -10.59 15.49
CA TYR A 144 1.27 -9.69 14.34
C TYR A 144 1.58 -10.42 13.01
N PRO A 145 1.12 -9.89 11.86
CA PRO A 145 0.29 -8.69 11.76
C PRO A 145 -1.17 -8.96 12.11
N ASP A 146 -1.78 -7.98 12.77
CA ASP A 146 -3.21 -7.97 13.08
C ASP A 146 -3.99 -7.24 11.98
N VAL A 147 -5.30 -7.38 11.94
CA VAL A 147 -6.19 -6.69 10.99
C VAL A 147 -7.26 -5.93 11.76
N LEU A 148 -7.26 -4.61 11.61
CA LEU A 148 -8.29 -3.75 12.18
C LEU A 148 -9.20 -3.19 11.10
N GLY A 149 -10.50 -3.16 11.36
CA GLY A 149 -11.47 -2.35 10.63
C GLY A 149 -11.66 -1.02 11.33
N LEU A 150 -11.03 0.05 10.84
CA LEU A 150 -10.86 1.33 11.54
C LEU A 150 -11.91 2.37 11.15
N GLN A 151 -12.26 3.19 12.15
CA GLN A 151 -12.99 4.46 12.03
C GLN A 151 -12.12 5.59 12.55
N PHE A 152 -11.91 6.62 11.73
CA PHE A 152 -11.05 7.75 12.07
C PHE A 152 -11.37 9.00 11.25
N THR A 153 -10.84 10.13 11.68
CA THR A 153 -10.69 11.31 10.83
C THR A 153 -9.23 11.54 10.48
N TRP A 154 -9.00 12.10 9.29
CA TRP A 154 -7.72 12.62 8.86
C TRP A 154 -7.89 14.09 8.48
N ASP A 155 -7.35 14.97 9.30
CA ASP A 155 -7.44 16.42 9.20
C ASP A 155 -8.86 16.91 8.85
N GLY A 156 -9.81 16.49 9.69
CA GLY A 156 -11.23 16.84 9.59
C GLY A 156 -12.06 15.97 8.63
N PHE A 157 -11.44 15.18 7.75
CA PHE A 157 -12.17 14.31 6.81
C PHE A 157 -12.40 12.93 7.41
N TYR A 158 -13.65 12.44 7.35
CA TYR A 158 -14.03 11.18 7.97
C TYR A 158 -13.79 9.98 7.05
N LYS A 159 -13.31 8.87 7.64
CA LYS A 159 -13.32 7.53 7.06
C LYS A 159 -14.24 6.63 7.88
N GLU A 160 -15.34 6.19 7.27
CA GLU A 160 -16.35 5.38 7.95
C GLU A 160 -15.91 3.93 8.15
N VAL A 161 -15.23 3.34 7.18
CA VAL A 161 -14.63 2.01 7.31
C VAL A 161 -13.34 1.98 6.49
N GLY A 162 -12.23 1.62 7.13
CA GLY A 162 -10.95 1.35 6.48
C GLY A 162 -10.22 0.23 7.17
N SER A 163 -9.96 -0.86 6.47
CA SER A 163 -9.21 -1.97 7.03
C SER A 163 -7.71 -1.81 6.80
N ALA A 164 -6.90 -2.19 7.78
CA ALA A 164 -5.44 -2.07 7.72
C ALA A 164 -4.79 -3.29 8.39
N PHE A 165 -3.66 -3.74 7.83
CA PHE A 165 -2.74 -4.58 8.60
C PHE A 165 -2.03 -3.72 9.63
N ILE A 166 -1.87 -4.24 10.85
CA ILE A 166 -1.14 -3.58 11.94
C ILE A 166 0.13 -4.37 12.24
N GLY A 167 1.28 -3.69 12.33
CA GLY A 167 2.55 -4.28 12.78
C GLY A 167 3.30 -5.12 11.74
N CYS A 168 2.86 -5.14 10.48
CA CYS A 168 3.63 -5.72 9.37
C CYS A 168 4.77 -4.80 8.91
N SER A 169 5.74 -5.33 8.17
CA SER A 169 6.75 -4.52 7.49
C SER A 169 6.25 -3.98 6.14
N PRO A 170 6.85 -2.89 5.60
CA PRO A 170 6.47 -2.35 4.29
C PRO A 170 6.52 -3.40 3.17
N GLU A 171 7.57 -4.22 3.15
CA GLU A 171 7.73 -5.29 2.16
C GLU A 171 6.67 -6.39 2.28
N PHE A 172 6.09 -6.62 3.45
CA PHE A 172 5.01 -7.58 3.63
C PHE A 172 3.73 -7.12 2.92
N GLU A 173 3.28 -5.89 3.17
CA GLU A 173 2.08 -5.36 2.51
C GLU A 173 2.31 -5.22 1.00
N LEU A 174 3.46 -4.63 0.59
CA LEU A 174 3.82 -4.48 -0.81
C LEU A 174 3.81 -5.83 -1.54
N GLY A 175 4.49 -6.84 -0.97
CA GLY A 175 4.60 -8.17 -1.56
C GLY A 175 3.26 -8.90 -1.62
N LEU A 176 2.49 -8.89 -0.53
CA LEU A 176 1.18 -9.57 -0.47
C LEU A 176 0.17 -8.95 -1.43
N TYR A 177 0.07 -7.62 -1.46
CA TYR A 177 -0.82 -6.92 -2.38
C TYR A 177 -0.40 -7.14 -3.83
N SER A 178 0.90 -7.11 -4.15
CA SER A 178 1.41 -7.42 -5.49
C SER A 178 1.07 -8.85 -5.92
N LEU A 179 1.30 -9.83 -5.04
CA LEU A 179 0.94 -11.23 -5.29
C LEU A 179 -0.55 -11.38 -5.60
N CYS A 180 -1.41 -10.80 -4.76
CA CYS A 180 -2.87 -10.89 -4.94
C CYS A 180 -3.34 -10.16 -6.20
N PHE A 181 -2.72 -9.04 -6.54
CA PHE A 181 -3.00 -8.31 -7.77
C PHE A 181 -2.64 -9.12 -9.02
N LEU A 182 -1.44 -9.72 -9.05
CA LEU A 182 -0.98 -10.55 -10.16
C LEU A 182 -1.81 -11.84 -10.31
N ALA A 183 -2.20 -12.44 -9.19
CA ALA A 183 -2.93 -13.71 -9.19
C ALA A 183 -4.43 -13.54 -9.44
N ARG A 184 -5.03 -12.47 -8.89
CA ARG A 184 -6.49 -12.29 -8.76
C ARG A 184 -6.91 -10.81 -8.95
N PRO A 185 -6.55 -10.15 -10.06
CA PRO A 185 -6.89 -8.74 -10.26
C PRO A 185 -8.41 -8.53 -10.24
N GLY A 186 -8.89 -7.59 -9.44
CA GLY A 186 -10.32 -7.27 -9.32
C GLY A 186 -11.15 -8.30 -8.57
N ARG A 187 -10.54 -9.37 -8.03
CA ARG A 187 -11.23 -10.44 -7.30
C ARG A 187 -10.63 -10.61 -5.91
N ALA A 188 -11.47 -11.06 -4.97
CA ALA A 188 -10.98 -11.44 -3.66
C ALA A 188 -9.89 -12.52 -3.79
N CYS A 189 -8.76 -12.24 -3.14
CA CYS A 189 -7.60 -13.11 -2.99
C CYS A 189 -7.71 -13.73 -1.59
N HIS A 190 -8.17 -14.97 -1.51
CA HIS A 190 -8.31 -15.68 -0.24
C HIS A 190 -6.99 -16.33 0.14
N LEU A 191 -6.51 -16.07 1.35
CA LEU A 191 -5.26 -16.62 1.86
C LEU A 191 -5.36 -17.01 3.33
N SER A 192 -4.33 -17.69 3.81
CA SER A 192 -4.15 -17.98 5.23
C SER A 192 -2.85 -17.38 5.74
N LEU A 193 -2.92 -16.67 6.86
CA LEU A 193 -1.79 -16.07 7.55
C LEU A 193 -1.78 -16.57 8.99
N GLY A 194 -0.69 -17.21 9.41
CA GLY A 194 -0.62 -17.81 10.76
C GLY A 194 -1.70 -18.86 11.04
N GLY A 195 -2.28 -19.49 10.02
CA GLY A 195 -3.42 -20.43 10.16
C GLY A 195 -4.79 -19.76 10.16
N HIS A 196 -4.86 -18.43 10.17
CA HIS A 196 -6.12 -17.67 10.12
C HIS A 196 -6.48 -17.32 8.68
N ARG A 197 -7.76 -17.41 8.34
CA ARG A 197 -8.26 -17.05 7.00
C ARG A 197 -8.43 -15.54 6.91
N LEU A 198 -7.91 -14.97 5.83
CA LEU A 198 -8.15 -13.58 5.48
C LEU A 198 -8.30 -13.43 3.97
N SER A 199 -8.84 -12.29 3.54
CA SER A 199 -8.86 -11.95 2.12
C SER A 199 -8.22 -10.60 1.89
N VAL A 200 -7.58 -10.47 0.73
CA VAL A 200 -7.10 -9.21 0.21
C VAL A 200 -7.92 -8.89 -1.03
N GLN A 201 -8.38 -7.66 -1.14
CA GLN A 201 -9.02 -7.15 -2.34
C GLN A 201 -8.05 -6.21 -3.03
N THR A 202 -7.87 -6.42 -4.35
CA THR A 202 -7.11 -5.50 -5.20
C THR A 202 -7.95 -5.14 -6.41
N TYR A 203 -7.83 -3.91 -6.90
CA TYR A 203 -8.50 -3.45 -8.11
C TYR A 203 -7.48 -2.90 -9.10
N PRO A 204 -7.52 -3.30 -10.38
CA PRO A 204 -6.72 -2.68 -11.42
C PRO A 204 -7.32 -1.33 -11.81
N TRP A 205 -6.46 -0.41 -12.21
CA TRP A 205 -6.89 0.81 -12.87
C TRP A 205 -7.37 0.48 -14.29
N SER A 206 -8.66 0.65 -14.56
CA SER A 206 -9.32 0.15 -15.78
C SER A 206 -9.31 1.11 -16.97
N LYS A 207 -8.89 2.38 -16.79
CA LYS A 207 -8.77 3.36 -17.89
C LYS A 207 -7.42 3.30 -18.62
N ALA A 208 -6.45 2.55 -18.11
CA ALA A 208 -5.21 2.30 -18.84
C ALA A 208 -5.51 1.38 -20.03
N SER A 209 -5.12 1.80 -21.23
CA SER A 209 -5.36 1.07 -22.48
C SER A 209 -4.83 -0.37 -22.36
N SER A 210 -5.61 -1.32 -22.86
CA SER A 210 -5.32 -2.75 -22.85
C SER A 210 -4.11 -3.17 -23.71
N GLU A 211 -3.32 -2.22 -24.20
CA GLU A 211 -2.27 -2.43 -25.19
C GLU A 211 -0.89 -2.70 -24.59
N SER A 212 -0.61 -2.28 -23.34
CA SER A 212 0.73 -2.48 -22.73
C SER A 212 0.87 -3.71 -21.84
N GLY A 213 -0.22 -4.41 -21.50
CA GLY A 213 -0.17 -5.51 -20.52
C GLY A 213 0.08 -5.06 -19.07
N THR A 214 0.57 -3.84 -18.86
CA THR A 214 0.70 -3.18 -17.56
C THR A 214 -0.67 -2.97 -16.92
N ARG A 215 -0.82 -3.35 -15.66
CA ARG A 215 -1.99 -3.00 -14.86
C ARG A 215 -1.53 -2.22 -13.63
N PHE A 216 -1.89 -0.94 -13.54
CA PHE A 216 -1.68 -0.17 -12.32
C PHE A 216 -2.60 -0.67 -11.21
N ILE A 217 -2.13 -0.67 -9.97
CA ILE A 217 -2.97 -0.92 -8.80
C ILE A 217 -3.78 0.35 -8.54
N ALA A 218 -5.10 0.26 -8.68
CA ALA A 218 -6.02 1.30 -8.24
C ALA A 218 -6.21 1.25 -6.73
N THR A 219 -6.40 0.09 -6.13
CA THR A 219 -6.45 0.01 -4.67
C THR A 219 -6.16 -1.40 -4.23
N ALA A 220 -5.64 -1.53 -3.02
CA ALA A 220 -5.37 -2.79 -2.36
C ALA A 220 -5.61 -2.61 -0.86
N TYR A 221 -6.32 -3.56 -0.26
CA TYR A 221 -6.55 -3.59 1.18
C TYR A 221 -6.90 -5.00 1.64
N VAL A 222 -6.51 -5.35 2.86
CA VAL A 222 -7.02 -6.53 3.57
C VAL A 222 -8.50 -6.33 3.89
N THR A 223 -9.36 -7.35 3.77
CA THR A 223 -10.78 -7.21 4.08
C THR A 223 -11.04 -7.50 5.56
N SER A 224 -11.78 -6.62 6.24
CA SER A 224 -12.45 -6.93 7.50
C SER A 224 -13.91 -7.36 7.24
N PRO A 225 -14.49 -8.25 8.06
CA PRO A 225 -15.92 -8.60 8.01
C PRO A 225 -16.87 -7.41 8.20
#